data_AF-A0AA39VCW5-F1
#
_entry.id   AF-A0AA39VCW5-F1
#
_cell.length_a   1.000
_cell.length_b   1.000
_cell.length_c   1.000
_cell.angle_alpha   90.00
_cell.angle_beta   90.00
_cell.angle_gamma   90.00
#
_symmetry.space_group_name_H-M   'P 1'
#
loop_
_entity.id
_entity.type
_entity.pdbx_description
1 polymer ?
#
loop_
_entity_poly.entity_id
_entity_poly.type
_entity_poly.pdbx_seq_one_letter_code
_entity_poly.pdbx_strand_id
1 'polypeptide(L)'
;MALITDCMRKEKFEWSSEAEDAFQLIKVRLTTAPVMGQDKISARHASWSSYLQQFTFVLKHKAGTSNRVADALSRRHNLLSTMALTVLGFDSFHAMLEVDPYFTAVLATLQTSAKSDYLLVEGFLFRGNQLCIPNCSLRLQIIKELHGEGHVGKD
;
A
#
# COMPACT_ATOMS: atom_id res chain seq x y z
N MET A 1 10.05 22.95 -26.89
CA MET A 1 9.25 21.73 -26.70
C MET A 1 9.86 20.64 -27.56
N ALA A 2 10.66 19.75 -26.96
CA ALA A 2 11.18 18.58 -27.69
C ALA A 2 10.05 17.57 -27.91
N LEU A 3 9.97 16.97 -29.10
CA LEU A 3 8.92 16.01 -29.42
C LEU A 3 9.24 14.70 -28.70
N ILE A 4 8.22 14.02 -28.16
CA ILE A 4 8.39 12.74 -27.44
C ILE A 4 9.11 11.67 -28.30
N THR A 5 9.05 11.82 -29.62
CA THR A 5 9.75 11.00 -30.62
C THR A 5 11.27 11.13 -30.55
N ASP A 6 11.80 12.28 -30.14
CA ASP A 6 13.24 12.52 -29.99
C ASP A 6 13.79 11.74 -28.79
N CYS A 7 13.01 11.63 -27.71
CA CYS A 7 13.36 10.84 -26.51
C CYS A 7 13.28 9.32 -26.73
N MET A 8 12.68 8.87 -27.84
CA MET A 8 12.49 7.46 -28.19
C MET A 8 13.55 6.94 -29.19
N ARG A 9 14.46 7.80 -29.69
CA ARG A 9 15.58 7.36 -30.51
C ARG A 9 16.50 6.46 -29.68
N LYS A 10 17.13 5.44 -30.31
CA LYS A 10 18.10 4.53 -29.68
C LYS A 10 19.40 5.21 -29.19
N GLU A 11 19.50 6.52 -29.37
CA GLU A 11 20.62 7.32 -28.92
C GLU A 11 20.58 7.49 -27.41
N LYS A 12 21.74 7.71 -26.81
CA LYS A 12 21.85 7.95 -25.37
C LYS A 12 21.17 9.28 -25.07
N PHE A 13 20.08 9.25 -24.30
CA PHE A 13 19.40 10.46 -23.86
C PHE A 13 20.35 11.34 -23.04
N GLU A 14 20.49 12.61 -23.44
CA GLU A 14 21.26 13.62 -22.73
C GLU A 14 20.31 14.66 -22.13
N TRP A 15 20.57 15.05 -20.88
CA TRP A 15 19.76 16.03 -20.18
C TRP A 15 20.07 17.43 -20.69
N SER A 16 19.23 17.96 -21.58
CA SER A 16 19.40 19.28 -22.18
C SER A 16 18.75 20.39 -21.35
N SER A 17 19.04 21.66 -21.70
CA SER A 17 18.37 22.84 -21.14
C SER A 17 16.84 22.76 -21.28
N GLU A 18 16.36 22.30 -22.44
CA GLU A 18 14.93 22.18 -22.71
C GLU A 18 14.28 21.09 -21.85
N ALA A 19 15.01 20.02 -21.53
CA ALA A 19 14.56 18.97 -20.63
C ALA A 19 14.48 19.47 -19.18
N GLU A 20 15.45 20.29 -18.75
CA GLU A 20 15.43 20.95 -17.44
C GLU A 20 14.21 21.89 -17.32
N ASP A 21 13.98 22.75 -18.32
CA ASP A 21 12.84 23.67 -18.32
C ASP A 21 11.50 22.92 -18.27
N ALA A 22 11.37 21.83 -19.04
CA ALA A 22 10.19 20.97 -19.00
C ALA A 22 10.01 20.30 -17.62
N PHE A 23 11.08 19.84 -17.01
CA PHE A 23 11.04 19.24 -15.67
C PHE A 23 10.62 20.26 -14.60
N GLN A 24 11.17 21.47 -14.64
CA GLN A 24 10.78 22.54 -13.71
C GLN A 24 9.31 22.94 -13.90
N LEU A 25 8.83 23.02 -15.14
CA LEU A 25 7.42 23.28 -15.42
C LEU A 25 6.51 22.19 -14.82
N ILE A 26 6.85 20.92 -15.02
CA ILE A 26 6.10 19.79 -14.42
C ILE A 26 6.14 19.87 -12.90
N LYS A 27 7.31 20.14 -12.32
CA LYS A 27 7.50 20.27 -10.88
C LYS A 27 6.58 21.34 -10.30
N VAL A 28 6.57 22.53 -10.88
CA VAL A 28 5.67 23.61 -10.46
C VAL A 28 4.22 23.17 -10.56
N ARG A 29 3.80 22.61 -11.70
CA ARG A 29 2.40 22.17 -11.90
C ARG A 29 1.96 21.10 -10.89
N LEU A 30 2.84 20.17 -10.51
CA LEU A 30 2.53 19.13 -9.53
C LEU A 30 2.53 19.63 -8.08
N THR A 31 3.28 20.69 -7.76
CA THR A 31 3.38 21.20 -6.39
C THR A 31 2.50 22.43 -6.12
N THR A 32 2.02 23.14 -7.14
CA THR A 32 1.28 24.40 -6.98
C THR A 32 -0.15 24.38 -7.51
N ALA A 33 -0.50 23.49 -8.47
CA ALA A 33 -1.87 23.43 -8.98
C ALA A 33 -2.72 22.44 -8.18
N PRO A 34 -4.01 22.72 -7.92
CA PRO A 34 -4.92 21.69 -7.46
C PRO A 34 -5.11 20.72 -8.62
N VAL A 35 -4.41 19.58 -8.55
CA VAL A 35 -4.57 18.46 -9.49
C VAL A 35 -6.05 18.04 -9.60
N MET A 36 -6.83 18.30 -8.54
CA MET A 36 -8.29 18.12 -8.45
C MET A 36 -9.14 19.11 -9.27
N GLY A 37 -8.57 20.18 -9.82
CA GLY A 37 -9.28 21.17 -10.64
C GLY A 37 -9.29 20.87 -12.14
N GLN A 38 -8.87 19.67 -12.54
CA GLN A 38 -8.90 19.22 -13.93
C GLN A 38 -10.23 18.55 -14.26
N ASP A 39 -10.92 19.00 -15.32
CA ASP A 39 -12.24 18.50 -15.74
C ASP A 39 -12.27 17.01 -16.09
N LYS A 40 -11.11 16.38 -16.28
CA LYS A 40 -10.96 14.96 -16.66
C LYS A 40 -9.84 14.27 -15.89
N ILE A 41 -9.97 14.21 -14.56
CA ILE A 41 -9.08 13.37 -13.75
C ILE A 41 -9.66 11.97 -13.57
N SER A 42 -8.84 10.92 -13.78
CA SER A 42 -9.28 9.55 -13.47
C SER A 42 -9.41 9.36 -11.96
N ALA A 43 -10.31 8.48 -11.52
CA ALA A 43 -10.47 8.17 -10.09
C ALA A 43 -9.14 7.73 -9.43
N ARG A 44 -8.29 7.02 -10.18
CA ARG A 44 -6.94 6.63 -9.74
C ARG A 44 -6.05 7.85 -9.53
N HIS A 45 -6.03 8.78 -10.49
CA HIS A 45 -5.21 10.00 -10.38
C HIS A 45 -5.68 10.90 -9.22
N ALA A 46 -6.99 11.02 -8.98
CA ALA A 46 -7.53 11.76 -7.85
C ALA A 46 -7.13 11.14 -6.50
N SER A 47 -7.24 9.81 -6.38
CA SER A 47 -6.86 9.09 -5.16
C SER A 47 -5.37 9.27 -4.83
N TRP A 48 -4.49 9.10 -5.82
CA TRP A 48 -3.05 9.32 -5.64
C TRP A 48 -2.70 10.78 -5.36
N SER A 49 -3.40 11.73 -5.98
CA SER A 49 -3.22 13.16 -5.69
C SER A 49 -3.55 13.48 -4.24
N SER A 50 -4.69 13.01 -3.74
CA SER A 50 -5.11 13.23 -2.35
C SER A 50 -4.12 12.61 -1.35
N TYR A 51 -3.60 11.42 -1.66
CA TYR A 51 -2.58 10.76 -0.84
C TYR A 51 -1.26 11.54 -0.80
N LEU A 52 -0.73 11.95 -1.96
CA LEU A 52 0.55 12.68 -2.03
C LEU A 52 0.49 14.06 -1.36
N GLN A 53 -0.67 14.72 -1.36
CA GLN A 53 -0.88 16.00 -0.70
C GLN A 53 -0.69 15.95 0.82
N GLN A 54 -0.72 14.76 1.44
CA GLN A 54 -0.49 14.59 2.88
C GLN A 54 0.99 14.75 3.26
N PHE A 55 1.89 14.76 2.28
CA PHE A 55 3.33 14.81 2.50
C PHE A 55 3.95 16.11 1.95
N THR A 56 4.98 16.62 2.62
CA THR A 56 5.85 17.64 2.05
C THR A 56 6.94 16.95 1.24
N PHE A 57 6.94 17.12 -0.08
CA PHE A 57 7.93 16.48 -0.96
C PHE A 57 8.59 17.48 -1.92
N VAL A 58 9.77 17.12 -2.41
CA VAL A 58 10.51 17.88 -3.42
C VAL A 58 10.78 16.97 -4.61
N LEU A 59 10.33 17.36 -5.80
CA LEU A 59 10.74 16.66 -7.01
C LEU A 59 12.19 17.00 -7.36
N LYS A 60 13.00 15.95 -7.53
CA LYS A 60 14.39 16.01 -7.99
C LYS A 60 14.56 15.05 -9.16
N HIS A 61 15.16 15.51 -10.24
CA HIS A 61 15.59 14.63 -11.31
C HIS A 61 16.73 13.72 -10.80
N LYS A 62 16.66 12.44 -11.16
CA LYS A 62 17.75 11.47 -11.02
C LYS A 62 17.95 10.76 -12.35
N ALA A 63 19.16 10.83 -12.90
CA ALA A 63 19.50 10.15 -14.13
C ALA A 63 19.26 8.64 -14.00
N GLY A 64 18.77 7.99 -15.06
CA GLY A 64 18.40 6.57 -15.04
C GLY A 64 19.51 5.63 -14.54
N THR A 65 20.78 5.95 -14.82
CA THR A 65 21.95 5.21 -14.32
C THR A 65 22.08 5.22 -12.80
N SER A 66 21.62 6.28 -12.14
CA SER A 66 21.56 6.43 -10.68
C SER A 66 20.22 5.96 -10.09
N ASN A 67 19.20 5.80 -10.92
CA ASN A 67 17.85 5.39 -10.53
C ASN A 67 17.59 3.89 -10.74
N ARG A 68 18.65 3.07 -10.75
CA ARG A 68 18.58 1.62 -11.04
C ARG A 68 17.62 0.86 -10.14
N VAL A 69 17.53 1.22 -8.86
CA VAL A 69 16.65 0.54 -7.90
C VAL A 69 15.18 0.81 -8.22
N ALA A 70 14.81 2.07 -8.46
CA ALA A 70 13.44 2.42 -8.83
C ALA A 70 13.07 1.90 -10.23
N ASP A 71 14.01 1.91 -11.18
CA ASP A 71 13.83 1.31 -12.51
C ASP A 71 13.64 -0.20 -12.43
N ALA A 72 14.44 -0.90 -11.61
CA ALA A 72 14.28 -2.33 -11.35
C ALA A 72 12.94 -2.65 -10.66
N LEU A 73 12.51 -1.83 -9.69
CA LEU A 73 11.21 -1.93 -9.02
C LEU A 73 10.03 -1.71 -9.98
N SER A 74 10.12 -0.70 -10.86
CA SER A 74 9.08 -0.40 -11.84
C SER A 74 8.92 -1.49 -12.90
N ARG A 75 10.00 -2.22 -13.21
CA ARG A 75 9.99 -3.32 -14.20
C ARG A 75 9.63 -4.66 -13.59
N ARG A 76 9.76 -4.82 -12.28
CA ARG A 76 9.46 -6.07 -11.59
C ARG A 76 8.01 -6.08 -11.17
N HIS A 77 7.15 -6.55 -12.09
CA HIS A 77 5.71 -6.71 -11.89
C HIS A 77 5.32 -7.63 -10.71
N ASN A 78 6.29 -8.28 -10.04
CA ASN A 78 6.12 -9.07 -8.83
C ASN A 78 7.38 -8.99 -7.94
N LEU A 79 7.53 -7.92 -7.16
CA LEU A 79 8.45 -7.92 -6.04
C LEU A 79 7.69 -8.41 -4.79
N LEU A 80 8.00 -9.61 -4.32
CA LEU A 80 7.62 -10.05 -2.96
C LEU A 80 8.47 -9.26 -1.97
N SER A 81 8.03 -8.06 -1.64
CA SER A 81 8.58 -7.26 -0.56
C SER A 81 7.84 -7.64 0.72
N THR A 82 8.43 -8.49 1.54
CA THR A 82 7.90 -8.76 2.89
C THR A 82 8.15 -7.52 3.74
N MET A 83 7.10 -6.71 3.94
CA MET A 83 7.11 -5.65 4.95
C MET A 83 6.68 -6.25 6.28
N ALA A 84 7.61 -6.33 7.23
CA ALA A 84 7.29 -6.69 8.60
C ALA A 84 6.98 -5.41 9.40
N LEU A 85 5.85 -5.39 10.09
CA LEU A 85 5.46 -4.32 11.00
C LEU A 85 5.25 -4.92 12.39
N THR A 86 5.91 -4.36 13.39
CA THR A 86 5.67 -4.68 14.80
C THR A 86 4.57 -3.77 15.31
N VAL A 87 3.39 -4.33 15.59
CA VAL A 87 2.27 -3.57 16.17
C VAL A 87 2.29 -3.77 17.69
N LEU A 88 2.44 -2.68 18.44
CA LEU A 88 2.45 -2.73 19.89
C LEU A 88 1.15 -3.35 20.41
N GLY A 89 1.27 -4.33 21.32
CA GLY A 89 0.14 -5.03 21.92
C GLY A 89 -0.36 -6.24 21.13
N PHE A 90 0.07 -6.43 19.88
CA PHE A 90 -0.29 -7.63 19.11
C PHE A 90 0.42 -8.89 19.62
N ASP A 91 1.52 -8.75 20.34
CA ASP A 91 2.21 -9.87 21.02
C ASP A 91 1.27 -10.63 21.99
N SER A 92 0.28 -9.93 22.56
CA SER A 92 -0.71 -10.53 23.46
C SER A 92 -1.81 -11.33 22.75
N PHE A 93 -1.90 -11.25 21.43
CA PHE A 93 -2.96 -11.94 20.67
C PHE A 93 -2.88 -13.45 20.84
N HIS A 94 -1.67 -14.00 20.88
CA HIS A 94 -1.48 -15.42 21.08
C HIS A 94 -2.18 -15.90 22.37
N ALA A 95 -1.91 -15.25 23.49
CA ALA A 95 -2.53 -15.56 24.77
C ALA A 95 -4.06 -15.36 24.75
N MET A 96 -4.54 -14.34 24.02
CA MET A 96 -5.98 -14.08 23.88
C MET A 96 -6.69 -15.11 23.00
N LEU A 97 -6.03 -15.65 21.97
CA LEU A 97 -6.59 -16.70 21.11
C LEU A 97 -6.75 -18.03 21.86
N GLU A 98 -5.83 -18.34 22.78
CA GLU A 98 -5.89 -19.57 23.59
C GLU A 98 -7.11 -19.61 24.52
N VAL A 99 -7.50 -18.45 25.05
CA VAL A 99 -8.67 -18.31 25.94
C VAL A 99 -9.96 -17.95 25.21
N ASP A 100 -9.91 -17.69 23.90
CA ASP A 100 -11.08 -17.33 23.12
C ASP A 100 -11.95 -18.58 22.84
N PRO A 101 -13.21 -18.62 23.30
CA PRO A 101 -14.06 -19.82 23.20
C PRO A 101 -14.22 -20.38 21.78
N TYR A 102 -14.11 -19.54 20.76
CA TYR A 102 -14.21 -19.97 19.37
C TYR A 102 -12.86 -20.46 18.85
N PHE A 103 -11.78 -19.71 19.08
CA PHE A 103 -10.47 -20.04 18.51
C PHE A 103 -9.74 -21.16 19.27
N THR A 104 -10.02 -21.41 20.55
CA THR A 104 -9.40 -22.54 21.28
C THR A 104 -9.66 -23.88 20.59
N ALA A 105 -10.88 -24.11 20.10
CA ALA A 105 -11.23 -25.32 19.35
C ALA A 105 -10.48 -25.40 18.01
N VAL A 106 -10.36 -24.27 17.30
CA VAL A 106 -9.63 -24.18 16.04
C VAL A 106 -8.13 -24.49 16.26
N LEU A 107 -7.51 -23.92 17.29
CA LEU A 107 -6.12 -24.20 17.64
C LEU A 107 -5.88 -25.68 17.99
N ALA A 108 -6.81 -26.32 18.72
CA ALA A 108 -6.72 -27.75 19.01
C ALA A 108 -6.80 -28.62 17.72
N THR A 109 -7.65 -28.24 16.76
CA THR A 109 -7.74 -28.96 15.47
C THR A 109 -6.47 -28.84 14.63
N LEU A 110 -5.79 -27.68 14.68
CA LEU A 110 -4.49 -27.48 14.03
C LEU A 110 -3.40 -28.38 14.61
N GLN A 111 -3.39 -28.57 15.93
CA GLN A 111 -2.45 -29.48 16.60
C GLN A 111 -2.69 -30.95 16.21
N THR A 112 -3.93 -31.31 15.91
CA THR A 112 -4.32 -32.68 15.53
C THR A 112 -4.05 -32.97 14.04
N SER A 113 -3.44 -32.04 13.29
CA SER A 113 -3.11 -32.15 11.86
C SER A 113 -4.32 -32.50 10.96
N ALA A 114 -5.52 -32.12 11.38
CA ALA A 114 -6.70 -32.20 10.53
C ALA A 114 -6.63 -31.15 9.42
N LYS A 115 -7.20 -31.46 8.24
CA LYS A 115 -7.29 -30.48 7.14
C LYS A 115 -8.14 -29.30 7.61
N SER A 116 -7.51 -28.14 7.76
CA SER A 116 -8.14 -26.93 8.29
C SER A 116 -7.95 -25.76 7.31
N ASP A 117 -8.94 -24.86 7.25
CA ASP A 117 -8.86 -23.61 6.49
C ASP A 117 -8.02 -22.53 7.18
N TYR A 118 -7.50 -22.84 8.37
CA TYR A 118 -6.75 -21.93 9.21
C TYR A 118 -5.24 -22.20 9.12
N LEU A 119 -4.46 -21.14 9.26
CA LEU A 119 -3.01 -21.15 9.24
C LEU A 119 -2.47 -20.36 10.43
N LEU A 120 -1.54 -20.94 11.18
CA LEU A 120 -0.84 -20.25 12.25
C LEU A 120 0.53 -19.79 11.73
N VAL A 121 0.76 -18.48 11.70
CA VAL A 121 2.01 -17.86 11.22
C VAL A 121 2.51 -16.90 12.28
N GLU A 122 3.71 -17.15 12.80
CA GLU A 122 4.37 -16.27 13.80
C GLU A 122 3.48 -15.94 15.02
N GLY A 123 2.66 -16.91 15.45
CA GLY A 123 1.74 -16.74 16.59
C GLY A 123 0.41 -16.06 16.24
N PHE A 124 0.19 -15.69 14.98
CA PHE A 124 -1.06 -15.12 14.48
C PHE A 124 -1.87 -16.16 13.69
N LEU A 125 -3.17 -16.20 13.95
CA LEU A 125 -4.09 -17.11 13.28
C LEU A 125 -4.71 -16.43 12.06
N PHE A 126 -4.68 -17.10 10.92
CA PHE A 126 -5.24 -16.64 9.66
C PHE A 126 -6.27 -17.62 9.10
N ARG A 127 -7.26 -17.10 8.38
CA ARG A 127 -8.12 -17.89 7.49
C ARG A 127 -7.97 -17.32 6.07
N GLY A 128 -7.25 -18.03 5.20
CA GLY A 128 -6.76 -17.45 3.95
C GLY A 128 -5.88 -16.21 4.22
N ASN A 129 -6.23 -15.06 3.65
CA ASN A 129 -5.50 -13.79 3.84
C ASN A 129 -6.07 -12.91 4.96
N GLN A 130 -6.99 -13.42 5.77
CA GLN A 130 -7.66 -12.65 6.82
C GLN A 130 -7.07 -13.00 8.19
N LEU A 131 -6.66 -11.97 8.94
CA LEU A 131 -6.20 -12.12 10.32
C LEU A 131 -7.41 -12.37 11.24
N CYS A 132 -7.33 -13.42 12.05
CA CYS A 132 -8.31 -13.70 13.08
C CYS A 132 -8.07 -12.82 14.30
N ILE A 133 -9.03 -11.94 14.61
CA ILE A 133 -8.96 -11.03 15.77
C ILE A 133 -9.64 -11.70 16.98
N PRO A 134 -8.92 -11.86 18.12
CA PRO A 134 -9.51 -12.41 19.35
C PRO A 134 -10.66 -11.56 19.87
N ASN A 135 -11.47 -12.10 20.77
CA ASN A 135 -12.46 -11.32 21.51
C ASN A 135 -11.80 -10.30 22.46
N CYS A 136 -11.43 -9.14 21.92
CA CYS A 136 -10.78 -8.04 22.63
C CYS A 136 -11.39 -6.69 22.24
N SER A 137 -11.00 -5.62 22.95
CA SER A 137 -11.47 -4.25 22.70
C SER A 137 -11.22 -3.78 21.27
N LEU A 138 -10.09 -4.19 20.66
CA LEU A 138 -9.76 -3.87 19.28
C LEU A 138 -10.80 -4.42 18.30
N ARG A 139 -11.32 -5.65 18.53
CA ARG A 139 -12.39 -6.22 17.69
C ARG A 139 -13.61 -5.33 17.68
N LEU A 140 -14.02 -4.85 18.86
CA LEU A 140 -15.17 -3.95 19.00
C LEU A 140 -14.91 -2.59 18.34
N GLN A 141 -13.69 -2.07 18.46
CA GLN A 141 -13.30 -0.81 17.83
C GLN A 141 -13.31 -0.91 16.30
N ILE A 142 -12.73 -1.97 15.74
CA ILE A 142 -12.76 -2.24 14.29
C ILE A 142 -14.21 -2.33 13.80
N ILE A 143 -15.07 -3.08 14.50
CA ILE A 143 -16.49 -3.20 14.15
C ILE A 143 -17.17 -1.84 14.19
N LYS A 144 -16.91 -1.03 15.22
CA LYS A 144 -17.50 0.30 15.37
C LYS A 144 -17.05 1.26 14.26
N GLU A 145 -15.76 1.27 13.92
CA GLU A 145 -15.21 2.11 12.85
C GLU A 145 -15.82 1.70 11.49
N LEU A 146 -15.82 0.40 11.17
CA LEU A 146 -16.39 -0.11 9.92
C LEU A 146 -17.92 0.10 9.83
N HIS A 147 -18.63 0.02 10.95
CA HIS A 147 -20.07 0.33 10.98
C HIS A 147 -20.35 1.83 10.93
N GLY A 148 -19.43 2.68 11.41
CA GLY A 148 -19.56 4.14 11.42
C GLY A 148 -19.30 4.78 10.05
N GLU A 149 -18.52 4.14 9.18
CA GLU A 149 -18.13 4.67 7.86
C GLU A 149 -19.22 4.57 6.77
N GLY A 150 -20.36 3.91 7.01
CA GLY A 150 -21.51 3.98 6.12
C GLY A 150 -22.31 2.68 6.00
N HIS A 151 -23.62 2.82 6.14
CA HIS A 151 -24.67 1.80 6.03
C HIS A 151 -24.40 0.63 5.08
N VAL A 152 -24.35 -0.58 5.63
CA VAL A 152 -25.00 -1.75 5.02
C VAL A 152 -25.64 -2.58 6.14
N GLY A 153 -26.92 -2.29 6.40
CA GLY A 153 -27.79 -3.26 7.06
C GLY A 153 -27.86 -4.49 6.16
N LYS A 154 -27.70 -5.66 6.76
CA LYS A 154 -27.84 -6.94 6.09
C LYS A 154 -29.32 -7.29 6.13
N ASP A 155 -30.03 -7.07 5.04
CA ASP A 155 -31.29 -7.77 4.76
C ASP A 155 -31.01 -9.27 4.53
#